data_AF-A0A447IBV4-F1
#
_entry.id   AF-A0A447IBV4-F1
#
_cell.length_a   1.000
_cell.length_b   1.000
_cell.length_c   1.000
_cell.angle_alpha   90.00
_cell.angle_beta   90.00
_cell.angle_gamma   90.00
#
_symmetry.space_group_name_H-M   'P 1'
#
loop_
_entity.id
_entity.type
_entity.pdbx_description
1 polymer ?
#
loop_
_entity_poly.entity_id
_entity_poly.type
_entity_poly.pdbx_seq_one_letter_code
_entity_poly.pdbx_strand_id
1 'polypeptide(L)'
;MLRRLCLALTSCVALAAPAAAQDAAEQAFIDYHTARAIDAQCHFLRYFELSTMRNVELNLLAPLWFTAAHDSGKIDDGEYLAAYEKLAEAGRAKAAGIDCAYQAKAAPFILKLRELTAILIYSDLIIAFDGNGLSDEQRQAAQIYEAMISPLYGETWPRFVDYARSQAQIRYNQAAQKDDDSNPLAGMWDDDPEMKAELEAYGLTDDGVYVEALRKDATRIIDAMLFDLTAGEAGYRVRSAYLPNDTAIDLMVDGNGTTRYELIDIPGAYETLEGTGPVNLIFASTPEGELLAMTWGENARTLLASGSLTVLANPNKLSPEQTTSFSYIRSQDWLDDARFLPRRFPRRPASAGRVSSSPRKRSTPYWPTQPTSPIASSFPAPPIPPCRCRTTTRSRPDSPIFSTTG
;
A
#
# COMPACT_ATOMS: atom_id res chain seq x y z
N MET A 1 -56.21 32.15 49.67
CA MET A 1 -56.46 31.78 48.26
C MET A 1 -55.39 32.44 47.41
N LEU A 2 -54.94 31.80 46.32
CA LEU A 2 -53.74 32.09 45.49
C LEU A 2 -52.47 31.30 45.87
N ARG A 3 -52.61 29.97 45.78
CA ARG A 3 -51.52 29.00 45.78
C ARG A 3 -51.85 27.90 44.76
N ARG A 4 -52.16 28.29 43.52
CA ARG A 4 -52.55 27.42 42.39
C ARG A 4 -52.42 28.21 41.08
N LEU A 5 -51.23 28.29 40.50
CA LEU A 5 -51.00 28.68 39.08
C LEU A 5 -49.51 28.64 38.69
N CYS A 6 -48.78 27.56 39.02
CA CYS A 6 -47.45 27.27 38.45
C CYS A 6 -47.25 25.76 38.26
N LEU A 7 -48.25 25.07 37.68
CA LEU A 7 -48.20 23.62 37.44
C LEU A 7 -48.99 23.31 36.16
N ALA A 8 -48.50 23.83 35.03
CA ALA A 8 -48.99 23.45 33.70
C ALA A 8 -48.05 23.99 32.61
N LEU A 9 -46.76 23.60 32.61
CA LEU A 9 -45.88 23.75 31.42
C LEU A 9 -44.60 22.89 31.53
N THR A 10 -44.73 21.69 32.11
CA THR A 10 -43.68 20.65 32.12
C THR A 10 -44.29 19.32 31.70
N SER A 11 -44.89 19.29 30.50
CA SER A 11 -45.33 18.07 29.83
C SER A 11 -45.32 18.28 28.32
N CYS A 12 -44.13 18.55 27.79
CA CYS A 12 -43.77 18.29 26.39
C CYS A 12 -42.34 17.71 26.37
N VAL A 13 -42.17 16.62 27.12
CA VAL A 13 -41.06 15.68 26.93
C VAL A 13 -41.72 14.39 26.46
N ALA A 14 -41.08 13.73 25.49
CA ALA A 14 -41.50 12.51 24.80
C ALA A 14 -42.40 12.72 23.58
N LEU A 15 -41.77 13.09 22.47
CA LEU A 15 -41.77 12.32 21.21
C LEU A 15 -40.80 12.97 20.21
N ALA A 16 -39.56 13.19 20.66
CA ALA A 16 -38.44 13.13 19.74
C ALA A 16 -37.94 11.69 19.85
N ALA A 17 -38.17 10.90 18.81
CA ALA A 17 -37.48 9.62 18.65
C ALA A 17 -35.98 9.85 18.95
N PRO A 18 -35.27 8.89 19.58
CA PRO A 18 -33.83 8.95 19.50
C PRO A 18 -33.50 8.85 18.02
N ALA A 19 -33.11 9.96 17.40
CA ALA A 19 -32.15 9.87 16.31
C ALA A 19 -30.98 9.14 16.97
N ALA A 20 -30.91 7.83 16.74
CA ALA A 20 -29.88 6.98 17.28
C ALA A 20 -28.57 7.69 16.99
N ALA A 21 -27.83 8.07 18.04
CA ALA A 21 -26.44 8.45 17.87
C ALA A 21 -25.80 7.25 17.20
N GLN A 22 -25.57 7.36 15.90
CA GLN A 22 -24.93 6.34 15.11
C GLN A 22 -23.59 6.04 15.77
N ASP A 23 -23.31 4.75 16.02
CA ASP A 23 -22.08 4.34 16.67
C ASP A 23 -20.89 4.92 15.90
N ALA A 24 -19.92 5.51 16.59
CA ALA A 24 -18.76 6.12 15.97
C ALA A 24 -17.98 5.11 15.11
N ALA A 25 -17.99 3.82 15.49
CA ALA A 25 -17.41 2.75 14.69
C ALA A 25 -18.18 2.49 13.40
N GLU A 26 -19.52 2.44 13.45
CA GLU A 26 -20.37 2.31 12.26
C GLU A 26 -20.20 3.52 11.33
N GLN A 27 -20.11 4.73 11.88
CA GLN A 27 -19.90 5.94 11.09
C GLN A 27 -18.53 5.95 10.41
N ALA A 28 -17.46 5.52 11.09
CA ALA A 28 -16.13 5.41 10.50
C ALA A 28 -16.10 4.38 9.36
N PHE A 29 -16.81 3.26 9.52
CA PHE A 29 -16.95 2.24 8.47
C PHE A 29 -17.74 2.78 7.26
N ILE A 30 -18.82 3.52 7.49
CA ILE A 30 -19.59 4.19 6.42
C ILE A 30 -18.74 5.24 5.70
N ASP A 31 -17.98 6.04 6.43
CA ASP A 31 -17.11 7.06 5.82
C ASP A 31 -15.97 6.43 5.01
N TYR A 32 -15.46 5.27 5.43
CA TYR A 32 -14.54 4.45 4.62
C TYR A 32 -15.17 4.00 3.29
N HIS A 33 -16.36 3.38 3.32
CA HIS A 33 -17.05 2.98 2.08
C HIS A 33 -17.45 4.18 1.22
N THR A 34 -17.77 5.33 1.83
CA THR A 34 -18.00 6.59 1.12
C THR A 34 -16.73 7.02 0.37
N ALA A 35 -15.58 7.06 1.05
CA ALA A 35 -14.31 7.44 0.45
C ALA A 35 -13.90 6.48 -0.69
N ARG A 36 -14.10 5.17 -0.50
CA ARG A 36 -13.84 4.14 -1.50
C ARG A 36 -14.71 4.30 -2.75
N ALA A 37 -16.00 4.58 -2.56
CA ALA A 37 -16.92 4.82 -3.67
C ALA A 37 -16.60 6.13 -4.42
N ILE A 38 -16.21 7.20 -3.72
CA ILE A 38 -15.72 8.43 -4.36
C ILE A 38 -14.44 8.13 -5.15
N ASP A 39 -13.49 7.41 -4.57
CA ASP A 39 -12.23 7.10 -5.25
C ASP A 39 -12.41 6.19 -6.47
N ALA A 40 -13.33 5.23 -6.41
CA ALA A 40 -13.69 4.40 -7.56
C ALA A 40 -14.20 5.23 -8.76
N GLN A 41 -14.85 6.37 -8.50
CA GLN A 41 -15.36 7.28 -9.53
C GLN A 41 -14.33 8.33 -9.95
N CYS A 42 -13.56 8.85 -8.99
CA CYS A 42 -12.78 10.08 -9.18
C CYS A 42 -11.26 9.88 -9.15
N HIS A 43 -10.80 8.73 -8.67
CA HIS A 43 -9.39 8.33 -8.60
C HIS A 43 -8.55 9.43 -7.92
N PHE A 44 -8.76 9.66 -6.64
CA PHE A 44 -7.95 10.60 -5.85
C PHE A 44 -6.71 9.94 -5.23
N LEU A 45 -6.76 8.63 -5.00
CA LEU A 45 -5.71 7.85 -4.35
C LEU A 45 -4.75 7.22 -5.36
N ARG A 46 -3.49 7.03 -4.94
CA ARG A 46 -2.46 6.33 -5.70
C ARG A 46 -2.61 4.82 -5.57
N TYR A 47 -2.04 4.05 -6.50
CA TYR A 47 -2.19 2.60 -6.50
C TYR A 47 -1.71 1.94 -5.20
N PHE A 48 -0.54 2.35 -4.70
CA PHE A 48 0.00 1.84 -3.44
C PHE A 48 -0.82 2.27 -2.22
N GLU A 49 -1.64 3.33 -2.31
CA GLU A 49 -2.62 3.64 -1.24
C GLU A 49 -3.76 2.60 -1.29
N LEU A 50 -4.22 2.25 -2.49
CA LEU A 50 -5.28 1.26 -2.71
C LEU A 50 -4.91 -0.15 -2.23
N SER A 51 -3.64 -0.55 -2.33
CA SER A 51 -3.18 -1.86 -1.88
C SER A 51 -3.29 -2.06 -0.35
N THR A 52 -3.41 -0.98 0.43
CA THR A 52 -3.57 -1.04 1.89
C THR A 52 -5.01 -1.08 2.37
N MET A 53 -5.99 -0.96 1.45
CA MET A 53 -7.40 -0.75 1.80
C MET A 53 -8.02 -1.91 2.56
N ARG A 54 -7.62 -3.15 2.24
CA ARG A 54 -8.10 -4.32 2.96
C ARG A 54 -7.71 -4.28 4.43
N ASN A 55 -6.49 -3.83 4.75
CA ASN A 55 -6.04 -3.70 6.14
C ASN A 55 -6.81 -2.59 6.87
N VAL A 56 -7.10 -1.47 6.19
CA VAL A 56 -7.94 -0.41 6.74
C VAL A 56 -9.35 -0.93 7.04
N GLU A 57 -9.96 -1.64 6.09
CA GLU A 57 -11.30 -2.21 6.26
C GLU A 57 -11.36 -3.21 7.42
N LEU A 58 -10.42 -4.15 7.50
CA LEU A 58 -10.34 -5.12 8.59
C LEU A 58 -10.24 -4.43 9.97
N ASN A 59 -9.44 -3.37 10.07
CA ASN A 59 -9.32 -2.59 11.31
C ASN A 59 -10.62 -1.86 11.67
N LEU A 60 -11.40 -1.43 10.68
CA LEU A 60 -12.69 -0.78 10.89
C LEU A 60 -13.83 -1.77 11.14
N LEU A 61 -13.71 -3.01 10.66
CA LEU A 61 -14.63 -4.11 10.94
C LEU A 61 -14.49 -4.65 12.36
N ALA A 62 -13.26 -4.77 12.86
CA ALA A 62 -12.96 -5.35 14.17
C ALA A 62 -13.82 -4.84 15.34
N PRO A 63 -14.08 -3.52 15.50
CA PRO A 63 -14.91 -3.01 16.60
C PRO A 63 -16.43 -3.16 16.39
N LEU A 64 -16.89 -3.56 15.21
CA LEU A 64 -18.32 -3.64 14.91
C LEU A 64 -18.96 -4.85 15.60
N TRP A 65 -20.18 -4.66 16.10
CA TRP A 65 -20.88 -5.68 16.90
C TRP A 65 -21.04 -7.02 16.17
N PHE A 66 -21.26 -6.98 14.84
CA PHE A 66 -21.51 -8.18 14.05
C PHE A 66 -20.25 -9.00 13.81
N THR A 67 -19.05 -8.40 13.88
CA THR A 67 -17.78 -9.13 13.79
C THR A 67 -17.61 -10.05 14.99
N ALA A 68 -17.69 -9.52 16.21
CA ALA A 68 -17.58 -10.33 17.42
C ALA A 68 -18.73 -11.34 17.58
N ALA A 69 -19.93 -11.01 17.07
CA ALA A 69 -21.06 -11.94 17.07
C ALA A 69 -20.85 -13.12 16.12
N HIS A 70 -20.28 -12.88 14.93
CA HIS A 70 -19.96 -13.92 13.95
C HIS A 70 -18.81 -14.80 14.44
N ASP A 71 -17.72 -14.21 14.94
CA ASP A 71 -16.58 -14.94 15.50
C ASP A 71 -16.97 -15.85 16.68
N SER A 72 -18.02 -15.48 17.43
CA SER A 72 -18.55 -16.28 18.53
C SER A 72 -19.69 -17.23 18.14
N GLY A 73 -20.02 -17.34 16.85
CA GLY A 73 -21.07 -18.21 16.30
C GLY A 73 -22.49 -17.82 16.71
N LYS A 74 -22.71 -16.57 17.12
CA LYS A 74 -24.03 -16.05 17.54
C LYS A 74 -24.90 -15.62 16.37
N ILE A 75 -24.28 -15.31 15.23
CA ILE A 75 -24.93 -15.01 13.97
C ILE A 75 -24.28 -15.86 12.88
N ASP A 76 -25.03 -16.17 11.82
CA ASP A 76 -24.49 -16.89 10.66
C ASP A 76 -23.85 -15.97 9.61
N ASP A 77 -23.28 -16.56 8.56
CA ASP A 77 -22.64 -15.82 7.46
C ASP A 77 -23.61 -14.88 6.73
N GLY A 78 -24.90 -15.25 6.64
CA GLY A 78 -25.92 -14.46 5.97
C GLY A 78 -26.28 -13.21 6.78
N GLU A 79 -26.41 -13.34 8.09
CA GLU A 79 -26.63 -12.23 9.01
C GLU A 79 -25.42 -11.29 9.06
N TYR A 80 -24.20 -11.84 9.09
CA TYR A 80 -22.97 -11.05 9.00
C TYR A 80 -22.92 -10.23 7.71
N LEU A 81 -23.14 -10.88 6.57
CA LEU A 81 -23.08 -10.22 5.26
C LEU A 81 -24.18 -9.16 5.12
N ALA A 82 -25.39 -9.41 5.63
CA ALA A 82 -26.47 -8.44 5.61
C ALA A 82 -26.16 -7.20 6.47
N ALA A 83 -25.53 -7.38 7.64
CA ALA A 83 -25.12 -6.28 8.50
C ALA A 83 -23.97 -5.45 7.86
N TYR A 84 -22.98 -6.14 7.28
CA TYR A 84 -21.90 -5.52 6.50
C TYR A 84 -22.46 -4.69 5.34
N GLU A 85 -23.27 -5.30 4.47
CA GLU A 85 -23.79 -4.65 3.27
C GLU A 85 -24.70 -3.47 3.59
N LYS A 86 -25.44 -3.52 4.69
CA LYS A 86 -26.24 -2.39 5.14
C LYS A 86 -25.39 -1.14 5.39
N LEU A 87 -24.23 -1.28 6.03
CA LEU A 87 -23.33 -0.15 6.28
C LEU A 87 -22.56 0.25 5.02
N ALA A 88 -22.07 -0.73 4.24
CA ALA A 88 -21.36 -0.47 3.00
C ALA A 88 -22.24 0.29 1.98
N GLU A 89 -23.50 -0.11 1.83
CA GLU A 89 -24.48 0.56 0.97
C GLU A 89 -24.80 1.98 1.45
N ALA A 90 -24.90 2.20 2.76
CA ALA A 90 -25.06 3.55 3.29
C ALA A 90 -23.88 4.47 2.90
N GLY A 91 -22.65 3.93 2.87
CA GLY A 91 -21.48 4.63 2.36
C GLY A 91 -21.55 4.90 0.85
N ARG A 92 -21.89 3.89 0.05
CA ARG A 92 -22.05 4.04 -1.42
C ARG A 92 -23.14 5.06 -1.78
N ALA A 93 -24.27 5.05 -1.09
CA ALA A 93 -25.35 6.00 -1.26
C ALA A 93 -24.92 7.45 -0.91
N LYS A 94 -24.09 7.63 0.11
CA LYS A 94 -23.53 8.93 0.49
C LYS A 94 -22.57 9.48 -0.58
N ALA A 95 -21.79 8.60 -1.22
CA ALA A 95 -20.88 8.96 -2.30
C ALA A 95 -21.59 9.37 -3.60
N ALA A 96 -22.77 8.79 -3.90
CA ALA A 96 -23.51 9.05 -5.14
C ALA A 96 -23.87 10.52 -5.39
N GLY A 97 -23.87 11.36 -4.34
CA GLY A 97 -24.11 12.80 -4.43
C GLY A 97 -22.86 13.68 -4.63
N ILE A 98 -21.67 13.10 -4.79
CA ILE A 98 -20.39 13.82 -4.84
C ILE A 98 -19.78 13.69 -6.24
N ASP A 99 -19.85 14.78 -7.02
CA ASP A 99 -19.17 14.87 -8.32
C ASP A 99 -17.65 15.03 -8.16
N CYS A 100 -16.87 14.38 -9.03
CA CYS A 100 -15.42 14.48 -9.09
C CYS A 100 -14.91 15.92 -9.32
N ALA A 101 -15.72 16.78 -9.95
CA ALA A 101 -15.42 18.20 -10.11
C ALA A 101 -15.48 18.98 -8.77
N TYR A 102 -16.20 18.50 -7.76
CA TYR A 102 -16.36 19.16 -6.46
C TYR A 102 -15.39 18.62 -5.41
N GLN A 103 -14.09 18.84 -5.64
CA GLN A 103 -13.01 18.37 -4.76
C GLN A 103 -13.22 18.72 -3.28
N ALA A 104 -13.80 19.89 -2.97
CA ALA A 104 -14.09 20.30 -1.59
C ALA A 104 -15.10 19.39 -0.88
N LYS A 105 -16.04 18.76 -1.60
CA LYS A 105 -17.00 17.80 -1.03
C LYS A 105 -16.39 16.41 -0.84
N ALA A 106 -15.46 16.02 -1.73
CA ALA A 106 -14.74 14.76 -1.61
C ALA A 106 -13.63 14.79 -0.53
N ALA A 107 -13.00 15.96 -0.33
CA ALA A 107 -11.82 16.12 0.52
C ALA A 107 -11.98 15.56 1.94
N PRO A 108 -13.08 15.77 2.69
CA PRO A 108 -13.22 15.23 4.04
C PRO A 108 -13.12 13.70 4.11
N PHE A 109 -13.62 12.99 3.08
CA PHE A 109 -13.59 11.53 3.02
C PHE A 109 -12.23 11.03 2.53
N ILE A 110 -11.71 11.63 1.45
CA ILE A 110 -10.46 11.22 0.82
C ILE A 110 -9.26 11.50 1.72
N LEU A 111 -9.19 12.68 2.36
CA LEU A 111 -8.11 12.99 3.30
C LEU A 111 -8.16 12.07 4.51
N LYS A 112 -9.36 11.75 5.01
CA LYS A 112 -9.49 10.83 6.13
C LYS A 112 -9.03 9.42 5.79
N LEU A 113 -9.39 8.94 4.61
CA LEU A 113 -8.90 7.65 4.11
C LEU A 113 -7.38 7.67 3.92
N ARG A 114 -6.82 8.75 3.37
CA ARG A 114 -5.37 8.93 3.23
C ARG A 114 -4.65 8.94 4.57
N GLU A 115 -5.23 9.52 5.64
CA GLU A 115 -4.65 9.44 6.98
C GLU A 115 -4.56 7.98 7.49
N LEU A 116 -5.62 7.19 7.28
CA LEU A 116 -5.68 5.78 7.69
C LEU A 116 -4.70 4.91 6.92
N THR A 117 -4.49 5.19 5.63
CA THR A 117 -3.51 4.46 4.83
C THR A 117 -2.08 4.93 5.14
N ALA A 118 -1.89 6.23 5.36
CA ALA A 118 -0.56 6.80 5.57
C ALA A 118 0.14 6.24 6.79
N ILE A 119 -0.60 5.95 7.87
CA ILE A 119 0.00 5.31 9.05
C ILE A 119 0.49 3.90 8.75
N LEU A 120 -0.27 3.10 7.98
CA LEU A 120 0.11 1.74 7.59
C LEU A 120 1.33 1.78 6.68
N ILE A 121 1.26 2.58 5.62
CA ILE A 121 2.33 2.73 4.63
C ILE A 121 3.61 3.23 5.30
N TYR A 122 3.54 4.28 6.12
CA TYR A 122 4.74 4.84 6.74
C TYR A 122 5.32 3.89 7.82
N SER A 123 4.49 3.08 8.48
CA SER A 123 4.98 2.00 9.35
C SER A 123 5.72 0.91 8.56
N ASP A 124 5.22 0.53 7.37
CA ASP A 124 5.90 -0.41 6.47
C ASP A 124 7.23 0.19 5.98
N LEU A 125 7.27 1.48 5.64
CA LEU A 125 8.52 2.14 5.26
C LEU A 125 9.56 2.06 6.40
N ILE A 126 9.17 2.32 7.64
CA ILE A 126 10.09 2.21 8.79
C ILE A 126 10.64 0.78 8.90
N ILE A 127 9.78 -0.24 8.79
CA ILE A 127 10.19 -1.65 8.84
C ILE A 127 11.13 -2.00 7.68
N ALA A 128 10.79 -1.59 6.47
CA ALA A 128 11.58 -1.91 5.28
C ALA A 128 12.97 -1.25 5.30
N PHE A 129 13.09 -0.03 5.83
CA PHE A 129 14.39 0.64 5.98
C PHE A 129 15.27 0.01 7.06
N ASP A 130 14.69 -0.67 8.06
CA ASP A 130 15.44 -1.41 9.07
C ASP A 130 16.06 -2.70 8.50
N GLY A 131 15.46 -3.28 7.46
CA GLY A 131 15.85 -4.56 6.85
C GLY A 131 17.10 -4.57 5.96
N ASN A 132 17.90 -3.49 5.88
CA ASN A 132 19.18 -3.41 5.12
C ASN A 132 19.22 -3.91 3.64
N GLY A 133 18.07 -4.07 2.97
CA GLY A 133 18.00 -4.66 1.61
C GLY A 133 17.52 -3.73 0.48
N LEU A 134 17.19 -2.46 0.78
CA LEU A 134 16.57 -1.57 -0.21
C LEU A 134 17.56 -1.02 -1.25
N SER A 135 17.19 -1.07 -2.52
CA SER A 135 17.89 -0.41 -3.63
C SER A 135 17.76 1.11 -3.58
N ASP A 136 18.62 1.84 -4.31
CA ASP A 136 18.55 3.31 -4.37
C ASP A 136 17.23 3.80 -4.96
N GLU A 137 16.66 3.09 -5.94
CA GLU A 137 15.35 3.40 -6.54
C GLU A 137 14.21 3.22 -5.52
N GLN A 138 14.25 2.15 -4.73
CA GLN A 138 13.29 1.88 -3.66
C GLN A 138 13.38 2.97 -2.57
N ARG A 139 14.59 3.36 -2.17
CA ARG A 139 14.79 4.46 -1.21
C ARG A 139 14.26 5.79 -1.75
N GLN A 140 14.48 6.08 -3.02
CA GLN A 140 13.98 7.30 -3.66
C GLN A 140 12.44 7.30 -3.75
N ALA A 141 11.82 6.17 -4.10
CA ALA A 141 10.36 6.04 -4.13
C ALA A 141 9.74 6.32 -2.75
N ALA A 142 10.32 5.75 -1.69
CA ALA A 142 9.88 6.00 -0.32
C ALA A 142 10.03 7.48 0.10
N GLN A 143 11.13 8.13 -0.29
CA GLN A 143 11.33 9.57 -0.02
C GLN A 143 10.34 10.46 -0.77
N ILE A 144 9.94 10.08 -2.00
CA ILE A 144 8.90 10.79 -2.75
C ILE A 144 7.56 10.71 -2.02
N TYR A 145 7.24 9.55 -1.45
CA TYR A 145 6.02 9.39 -0.65
C TYR A 145 6.05 10.28 0.59
N GLU A 146 7.15 10.28 1.34
CA GLU A 146 7.31 11.17 2.51
C GLU A 146 7.13 12.65 2.14
N ALA A 147 7.71 13.09 1.02
CA ALA A 147 7.54 14.44 0.50
C ALA A 147 6.09 14.76 0.07
N MET A 148 5.31 13.74 -0.31
CA MET A 148 3.90 13.88 -0.66
C MET A 148 3.02 14.03 0.59
N ILE A 149 3.27 13.25 1.65
CA ILE A 149 2.40 13.22 2.83
C ILE A 149 2.79 14.23 3.92
N SER A 150 4.07 14.56 4.09
CA SER A 150 4.53 15.46 5.15
C SER A 150 3.85 16.85 5.16
N PRO A 151 3.54 17.49 4.00
CA PRO A 151 2.83 18.76 4.00
C PRO A 151 1.39 18.66 4.52
N LEU A 152 0.77 17.47 4.48
CA LEU A 152 -0.59 17.27 5.00
C LEU A 152 -0.64 17.38 6.53
N TYR A 153 0.47 17.05 7.21
CA TYR A 153 0.57 17.09 8.66
C TYR A 153 1.17 18.40 9.19
N GLY A 154 1.94 19.13 8.37
CA GLY A 154 2.53 20.41 8.75
C GLY A 154 3.32 20.32 10.07
N GLU A 155 2.94 21.14 11.06
CA GLU A 155 3.57 21.14 12.39
C GLU A 155 3.38 19.83 13.18
N THR A 156 2.37 19.02 12.83
CA THR A 156 2.11 17.73 13.49
C THR A 156 2.91 16.57 12.91
N TRP A 157 3.73 16.81 11.87
CA TRP A 157 4.55 15.79 11.23
C TRP A 157 5.41 14.96 12.21
N PRO A 158 6.14 15.55 13.17
CA PRO A 158 6.91 14.75 14.13
C PRO A 158 6.05 13.78 14.95
N ARG A 159 4.85 14.21 15.37
CA ARG A 159 3.90 13.37 16.10
C ARG A 159 3.38 12.22 15.25
N PHE A 160 3.12 12.46 13.96
CA PHE A 160 2.74 11.41 13.03
C PHE A 160 3.87 10.37 12.89
N VAL A 161 5.12 10.82 12.70
CA VAL A 161 6.29 9.93 12.58
C VAL A 161 6.49 9.09 13.84
N ASP A 162 6.37 9.68 15.03
CA ASP A 162 6.47 8.95 16.30
C ASP A 162 5.35 7.92 16.45
N TYR A 163 4.13 8.26 16.05
CA TYR A 163 3.02 7.32 16.04
C TYR A 163 3.28 6.16 15.06
N ALA A 164 3.73 6.44 13.84
CA ALA A 164 4.09 5.41 12.86
C ALA A 164 5.22 4.50 13.34
N ARG A 165 6.23 5.06 14.01
CA ARG A 165 7.31 4.28 14.63
C ARG A 165 6.78 3.34 15.71
N SER A 166 5.84 3.80 16.55
CA SER A 166 5.22 2.93 17.55
C SER A 166 4.39 1.79 16.91
N GLN A 167 3.67 2.06 15.81
CA GLN A 167 2.95 1.03 15.06
C GLN A 167 3.91 0.01 14.43
N ALA A 168 5.01 0.48 13.83
CA ALA A 168 6.07 -0.39 13.30
C ALA A 168 6.66 -1.29 14.39
N GLN A 169 6.97 -0.73 15.56
CA GLN A 169 7.50 -1.49 16.69
C GLN A 169 6.51 -2.53 17.21
N ILE A 170 5.22 -2.20 17.30
CA ILE A 170 4.17 -3.16 17.71
C ILE A 170 4.14 -4.35 16.74
N ARG A 171 4.15 -4.08 15.43
CA ARG A 171 4.14 -5.13 14.40
C ARG A 171 5.39 -6.00 14.46
N TYR A 172 6.56 -5.37 14.63
CA TYR A 172 7.82 -6.09 14.79
C TYR A 172 7.79 -6.99 16.03
N ASN A 173 7.36 -6.46 17.18
CA ASN A 173 7.27 -7.24 18.42
C ASN A 173 6.27 -8.40 18.30
N GLN A 174 5.16 -8.21 17.59
CA GLN A 174 4.19 -9.29 17.33
C GLN A 174 4.77 -10.37 16.41
N ALA A 175 5.55 -9.99 15.40
CA ALA A 175 6.23 -10.95 14.53
C ALA A 175 7.32 -11.72 15.30
N ALA A 176 8.17 -11.01 16.05
CA ALA A 176 9.20 -11.62 16.89
C ALA A 176 8.59 -12.55 17.96
N GLN A 177 7.50 -12.14 18.61
CA GLN A 177 6.79 -13.00 19.55
C GLN A 177 6.22 -14.24 18.85
N LYS A 178 5.69 -14.13 17.63
CA LYS A 178 5.25 -15.31 16.87
C LYS A 178 6.42 -16.20 16.49
N ASP A 179 7.58 -15.64 16.16
CA ASP A 179 8.78 -16.43 15.93
C ASP A 179 9.19 -17.20 17.19
N ASP A 180 9.19 -16.54 18.36
CA ASP A 180 9.45 -17.17 19.67
C ASP A 180 8.40 -18.24 20.04
N ASP A 181 7.11 -17.95 19.84
CA ASP A 181 5.98 -18.82 20.18
C ASP A 181 5.83 -19.99 19.20
N SER A 182 6.24 -19.80 17.94
CA SER A 182 6.33 -20.83 16.89
C SER A 182 7.66 -21.58 16.92
N ASN A 183 8.50 -21.26 17.92
CA ASN A 183 9.74 -21.96 18.22
C ASN A 183 9.64 -23.26 19.06
N PRO A 184 8.54 -24.06 19.08
CA PRO A 184 8.62 -25.46 19.48
C PRO A 184 9.47 -26.31 18.52
N LEU A 185 9.90 -25.75 17.38
CA LEU A 185 10.66 -26.43 16.34
C LEU A 185 12.16 -26.06 16.28
N ALA A 186 12.69 -25.09 17.04
CA ALA A 186 14.16 -24.85 17.11
C ALA A 186 14.95 -26.13 17.45
N GLY A 187 14.35 -27.07 18.19
CA GLY A 187 14.95 -28.38 18.45
C GLY A 187 14.94 -29.35 17.26
N MET A 188 14.07 -29.17 16.27
CA MET A 188 14.01 -29.97 15.03
C MET A 188 14.77 -29.31 13.87
N TRP A 189 15.02 -27.99 13.91
CA TRP A 189 15.67 -27.22 12.84
C TRP A 189 17.15 -27.53 12.65
N ASP A 190 17.85 -27.90 13.73
CA ASP A 190 19.26 -28.33 13.69
C ASP A 190 19.42 -29.82 13.30
N ASP A 191 18.34 -30.60 13.34
CA ASP A 191 18.36 -32.05 13.11
C ASP A 191 18.14 -32.43 11.62
N ASP A 192 17.70 -31.50 10.76
CA ASP A 192 17.52 -31.71 9.31
C ASP A 192 18.24 -30.64 8.46
N PRO A 193 19.50 -30.92 8.04
CA PRO A 193 20.30 -30.02 7.21
C PRO A 193 19.71 -29.76 5.81
N GLU A 194 18.91 -30.68 5.25
CA GLU A 194 18.30 -30.50 3.94
C GLU A 194 17.14 -29.50 4.02
N MET A 195 16.29 -29.62 5.04
CA MET A 195 15.20 -28.66 5.27
C MET A 195 15.75 -27.27 5.60
N LYS A 196 16.85 -27.19 6.37
CA LYS A 196 17.54 -25.93 6.64
C LYS A 196 18.08 -25.27 5.36
N ALA A 197 18.77 -26.03 4.51
CA ALA A 197 19.28 -25.53 3.24
C ALA A 197 18.16 -25.09 2.28
N GLU A 198 17.02 -25.79 2.27
CA GLU A 198 15.85 -25.42 1.48
C GLU A 198 15.23 -24.09 1.95
N LEU A 199 15.13 -23.88 3.26
CA LEU A 199 14.58 -22.66 3.86
C LEU A 199 15.53 -21.45 3.74
N GLU A 200 16.83 -21.66 3.94
CA GLU A 200 17.85 -20.64 3.69
C GLU A 200 17.89 -20.22 2.20
N ALA A 201 17.66 -21.16 1.28
CA ALA A 201 17.48 -20.85 -0.15
C ALA A 201 16.23 -19.99 -0.44
N TYR A 202 15.28 -19.88 0.51
CA TYR A 202 14.16 -18.94 0.46
C TYR A 202 14.43 -17.59 1.15
N GLY A 203 15.66 -17.37 1.63
CA GLY A 203 16.01 -16.17 2.40
C GLY A 203 15.42 -16.16 3.80
N LEU A 204 14.93 -17.31 4.29
CA LEU A 204 14.49 -17.47 5.68
C LEU A 204 15.73 -17.87 6.50
N THR A 205 16.31 -16.88 7.18
CA THR A 205 17.46 -17.07 8.07
C THR A 205 17.00 -17.34 9.51
N ASP A 206 17.93 -17.65 10.41
CA ASP A 206 17.69 -17.79 11.87
C ASP A 206 17.02 -16.55 12.53
N ASP A 207 16.78 -15.46 11.79
CA ASP A 207 16.13 -14.23 12.26
C ASP A 207 14.59 -14.34 12.41
N GLY A 208 14.01 -15.52 12.13
CA GLY A 208 12.59 -15.80 12.32
C GLY A 208 11.75 -15.65 11.04
N VAL A 209 10.85 -16.61 10.81
CA VAL A 209 10.00 -16.68 9.60
C VAL A 209 9.01 -15.51 9.55
N TYR A 210 8.44 -15.11 10.69
CA TYR A 210 7.44 -14.06 10.77
C TYR A 210 8.06 -12.66 10.65
N VAL A 211 9.24 -12.42 11.22
CA VAL A 211 9.98 -11.15 11.06
C VAL A 211 10.43 -10.96 9.61
N GLU A 212 10.98 -12.00 8.98
CA GLU A 212 11.37 -11.92 7.56
C GLU A 212 10.15 -11.76 6.64
N ALA A 213 9.06 -12.48 6.90
CA ALA A 213 7.80 -12.27 6.17
C ALA A 213 7.28 -10.82 6.33
N LEU A 214 7.34 -10.26 7.54
CA LEU A 214 6.96 -8.88 7.80
C LEU A 214 7.83 -7.89 7.01
N ARG A 215 9.15 -8.08 6.97
CA ARG A 215 10.08 -7.25 6.18
C ARG A 215 9.80 -7.35 4.68
N LYS A 216 9.54 -8.56 4.18
CA LYS A 216 9.20 -8.80 2.77
C LYS A 216 7.90 -8.11 2.40
N ASP A 217 6.84 -8.27 3.19
CA ASP A 217 5.56 -7.59 2.99
C ASP A 217 5.71 -6.07 3.05
N ALA A 218 6.49 -5.56 4.01
CA ALA A 218 6.80 -4.15 4.11
C ALA A 218 7.57 -3.62 2.88
N THR A 219 8.43 -4.44 2.25
CA THR A 219 9.14 -4.06 1.02
C THR A 219 8.19 -4.00 -0.19
N ARG A 220 7.16 -4.86 -0.24
CA ARG A 220 6.17 -4.86 -1.34
C ARG A 220 5.43 -3.54 -1.49
N ILE A 221 5.24 -2.76 -0.41
CA ILE A 221 4.63 -1.42 -0.53
C ILE A 221 5.53 -0.47 -1.34
N ILE A 222 6.85 -0.60 -1.19
CA ILE A 222 7.82 0.23 -1.92
C ILE A 222 7.86 -0.19 -3.38
N ASP A 223 7.76 -1.49 -3.68
CA ASP A 223 7.66 -1.97 -5.06
C ASP A 223 6.38 -1.47 -5.73
N ALA A 224 5.25 -1.45 -5.02
CA ALA A 224 4.00 -0.86 -5.50
C ALA A 224 4.13 0.66 -5.73
N MET A 225 4.85 1.40 -4.86
CA MET A 225 5.16 2.82 -5.08
C MET A 225 6.01 3.03 -6.33
N LEU A 226 7.07 2.25 -6.49
CA LEU A 226 7.98 2.37 -7.63
C LEU A 226 7.25 2.06 -8.94
N PHE A 227 6.39 1.03 -8.95
CA PHE A 227 5.53 0.73 -10.07
C PHE A 227 4.57 1.88 -10.40
N ASP A 228 3.86 2.42 -9.41
CA ASP A 228 2.90 3.51 -9.58
C ASP A 228 3.55 4.82 -10.07
N LEU A 229 4.77 5.11 -9.61
CA LEU A 229 5.59 6.22 -10.11
C LEU A 229 6.02 5.98 -11.56
N THR A 230 6.54 4.79 -11.87
CA THR A 230 6.99 4.42 -13.22
C THR A 230 5.84 4.43 -14.23
N ALA A 231 4.68 3.88 -13.85
CA ALA A 231 3.47 3.90 -14.67
C ALA A 231 3.01 5.35 -14.91
N GLY A 232 3.05 6.20 -13.89
CA GLY A 232 2.73 7.63 -13.98
C GLY A 232 3.64 8.37 -14.96
N GLU A 233 4.95 8.15 -14.92
CA GLU A 233 5.91 8.72 -15.86
C GLU A 233 5.65 8.28 -17.30
N ALA A 234 5.16 7.06 -17.48
CA ALA A 234 4.77 6.52 -18.78
C ALA A 234 3.37 6.98 -19.25
N GLY A 235 2.67 7.83 -18.49
CA GLY A 235 1.35 8.36 -18.83
C GLY A 235 0.18 7.43 -18.50
N TYR A 236 0.43 6.44 -17.63
CA TYR A 236 -0.57 5.49 -17.16
C TYR A 236 -0.94 5.70 -15.69
N ARG A 237 -2.08 5.14 -15.31
CA ARG A 237 -2.52 5.07 -13.92
C ARG A 237 -3.23 3.74 -13.68
N VAL A 238 -3.07 3.18 -12.49
CA VAL A 238 -3.84 2.00 -12.08
C VAL A 238 -5.17 2.42 -11.48
N ARG A 239 -6.23 1.69 -11.81
CA ARG A 239 -7.57 1.82 -11.26
C ARG A 239 -8.06 0.45 -10.83
N SER A 240 -8.66 0.35 -9.65
CA SER A 240 -9.35 -0.88 -9.26
C SER A 240 -10.81 -0.80 -9.73
N ALA A 241 -11.26 -1.80 -10.47
CA ALA A 241 -12.66 -2.00 -10.83
C ALA A 241 -13.20 -3.19 -10.04
N TYR A 242 -14.42 -3.06 -9.50
CA TYR A 242 -15.08 -4.14 -8.77
C TYR A 242 -16.02 -4.87 -9.71
N LEU A 243 -15.81 -6.18 -9.86
CA LEU A 243 -16.73 -7.07 -10.56
C LEU A 243 -18.01 -7.27 -9.73
N PRO A 244 -19.13 -7.72 -10.33
CA PRO A 244 -20.41 -7.92 -9.62
C PRO A 244 -20.38 -8.88 -8.42
N ASN A 245 -19.29 -9.63 -8.24
CA ASN A 245 -19.03 -10.52 -7.11
C ASN A 245 -18.01 -9.93 -6.11
N ASP A 246 -17.83 -8.61 -6.13
CA ASP A 246 -16.86 -7.85 -5.34
C ASP A 246 -15.39 -8.25 -5.53
N THR A 247 -15.07 -8.99 -6.58
CA THR A 247 -13.68 -9.22 -6.96
C THR A 247 -13.12 -7.95 -7.57
N ALA A 248 -12.12 -7.36 -6.93
CA ALA A 248 -11.38 -6.24 -7.49
C ALA A 248 -10.43 -6.74 -8.58
N ILE A 249 -10.51 -6.15 -9.76
CA ILE A 249 -9.49 -6.26 -10.81
C ILE A 249 -8.77 -4.92 -10.92
N ASP A 250 -7.45 -4.96 -11.07
CA ASP A 250 -6.67 -3.76 -11.28
C ASP A 250 -6.47 -3.52 -12.77
N LEU A 251 -6.73 -2.31 -13.22
CA LEU A 251 -6.71 -1.90 -14.63
C LEU A 251 -5.72 -0.77 -14.81
N MET A 252 -4.80 -0.91 -15.74
CA MET A 252 -3.94 0.17 -16.18
C MET A 252 -4.65 0.99 -17.27
N VAL A 253 -4.92 2.25 -16.98
CA VAL A 253 -5.54 3.20 -17.90
C VAL A 253 -4.55 4.24 -18.38
N ASP A 254 -4.79 4.79 -19.57
CA ASP A 254 -4.04 5.94 -20.09
C ASP A 254 -4.61 7.28 -19.60
N GLY A 255 -3.97 8.39 -20.00
CA GLY A 255 -4.41 9.76 -19.67
C GLY A 255 -5.80 10.14 -20.20
N ASN A 256 -6.37 9.38 -21.13
CA ASN A 256 -7.76 9.55 -21.61
C ASN A 256 -8.75 8.70 -20.81
N GLY A 257 -8.27 7.93 -19.82
CA GLY A 257 -9.07 6.99 -19.04
C GLY A 257 -9.42 5.70 -19.79
N THR A 258 -8.76 5.40 -20.91
CA THR A 258 -8.98 4.16 -21.65
C THR A 258 -8.19 3.04 -21.01
N THR A 259 -8.84 1.92 -20.70
CA THR A 259 -8.16 0.70 -20.24
C THR A 259 -7.23 0.18 -21.32
N ARG A 260 -5.95 0.04 -20.98
CA ARG A 260 -4.91 -0.49 -21.87
C ARG A 260 -4.47 -1.88 -21.45
N TYR A 261 -4.45 -2.14 -20.15
CA TYR A 261 -4.05 -3.44 -19.63
C TYR A 261 -4.89 -3.79 -18.40
N GLU A 262 -5.25 -5.05 -18.25
CA GLU A 262 -5.71 -5.63 -16.99
C GLU A 262 -4.48 -6.21 -16.27
N LEU A 263 -4.31 -5.91 -14.99
CA LEU A 263 -3.24 -6.43 -14.16
C LEU A 263 -3.70 -7.76 -13.57
N ILE A 264 -2.94 -8.82 -13.82
CA ILE A 264 -3.28 -10.20 -13.45
C ILE A 264 -2.60 -10.61 -12.15
N ASP A 265 -1.61 -9.82 -11.71
CA ASP A 265 -0.86 -10.04 -10.48
C ASP A 265 -0.56 -8.69 -9.81
N ILE A 266 0.09 -8.72 -8.66
CA ILE A 266 0.55 -7.58 -7.88
C ILE A 266 1.99 -7.23 -8.30
N PRO A 267 2.39 -5.95 -8.31
CA PRO A 267 3.79 -5.60 -8.50
C PRO A 267 4.69 -6.27 -7.45
N GLY A 268 5.81 -6.83 -7.89
CA GLY A 268 6.78 -7.39 -6.97
C GLY A 268 8.11 -7.71 -7.61
N ALA A 269 9.05 -8.07 -6.76
CA ALA A 269 10.37 -8.54 -7.13
C ALA A 269 10.34 -10.06 -7.34
N TYR A 270 10.68 -10.52 -8.55
CA TYR A 270 10.67 -11.94 -8.94
C TYR A 270 12.11 -12.44 -9.06
N GLU A 271 12.40 -13.53 -8.38
CA GLU A 271 13.72 -14.17 -8.48
C GLU A 271 13.99 -14.67 -9.90
N THR A 272 15.22 -14.47 -10.36
CA THR A 272 15.66 -14.95 -11.67
C THR A 272 16.22 -16.36 -11.55
N LEU A 273 15.83 -17.26 -12.47
CA LEU A 273 16.36 -18.62 -12.53
C LEU A 273 17.88 -18.67 -12.73
N GLU A 274 18.45 -17.63 -13.32
CA GLU A 274 19.89 -17.49 -13.60
C GLU A 274 20.70 -16.98 -12.40
N GLY A 275 20.05 -16.70 -11.26
CA GLY A 275 20.72 -16.21 -10.05
C GLY A 275 21.29 -14.79 -10.18
N THR A 276 20.74 -13.99 -11.10
CA THR A 276 21.17 -12.59 -11.34
C THR A 276 20.53 -11.59 -10.38
N GLY A 277 19.85 -12.10 -9.35
CA GLY A 277 19.05 -11.33 -8.40
C GLY A 277 17.61 -11.10 -8.88
N PRO A 278 16.79 -10.41 -8.07
CA PRO A 278 15.39 -10.23 -8.36
C PRO A 278 15.14 -9.14 -9.42
N VAL A 279 14.11 -9.36 -10.23
CA VAL A 279 13.62 -8.45 -11.27
C VAL A 279 12.21 -8.02 -10.93
N ASN A 280 12.00 -6.71 -10.89
CA ASN A 280 10.68 -6.14 -10.66
C ASN A 280 9.80 -6.26 -11.91
N LEU A 281 8.69 -6.98 -11.78
CA LEU A 281 7.72 -7.17 -12.86
C LEU A 281 6.29 -7.34 -12.36
N ILE A 282 5.35 -7.19 -13.28
CA ILE A 282 3.93 -7.49 -13.10
C ILE A 282 3.40 -8.09 -14.40
N PHE A 283 2.53 -9.08 -14.28
CA PHE A 283 1.81 -9.64 -15.41
C PHE A 283 0.55 -8.86 -15.70
N ALA A 284 0.31 -8.60 -16.98
CA ALA A 284 -0.87 -7.88 -17.44
C ALA A 284 -1.42 -8.54 -18.72
N SER A 285 -2.69 -8.34 -19.05
CA SER A 285 -3.29 -8.71 -20.33
C SER A 285 -3.72 -7.47 -21.11
N THR A 286 -3.56 -7.49 -22.43
CA THR A 286 -4.25 -6.54 -23.30
C THR A 286 -5.74 -6.87 -23.40
N PRO A 287 -6.60 -5.94 -23.87
CA PRO A 287 -8.02 -6.23 -24.12
C PRO A 287 -8.25 -7.39 -25.10
N GLU A 288 -7.28 -7.67 -25.97
CA GLU A 288 -7.29 -8.78 -26.92
C GLU A 288 -6.83 -10.12 -26.30
N GLY A 289 -6.43 -10.12 -25.02
CA GLY A 289 -5.98 -11.30 -24.29
C GLY A 289 -4.49 -11.62 -24.45
N GLU A 290 -3.70 -10.71 -25.01
CA GLU A 290 -2.25 -10.89 -25.06
C GLU A 290 -1.67 -10.66 -23.66
N LEU A 291 -1.06 -11.70 -23.08
CA LEU A 291 -0.31 -11.53 -21.84
C LEU A 291 0.91 -10.65 -22.14
N LEU A 292 1.21 -9.69 -21.27
CA LEU A 292 2.40 -8.86 -21.18
C LEU A 292 3.08 -8.99 -19.80
N ALA A 293 4.37 -8.65 -19.72
CA ALA A 293 5.13 -8.56 -18.49
C ALA A 293 5.72 -7.16 -18.52
N MET A 294 5.22 -6.34 -17.61
CA MET A 294 5.66 -4.97 -17.48
C MET A 294 6.74 -4.97 -16.42
N THR A 295 7.94 -4.54 -16.79
CA THR A 295 9.11 -4.59 -15.91
C THR A 295 9.57 -3.18 -15.59
N TRP A 296 10.11 -2.97 -14.40
CA TRP A 296 10.68 -1.68 -14.01
C TRP A 296 11.94 -1.84 -13.18
N GLY A 297 12.62 -0.72 -12.96
CA GLY A 297 13.85 -0.66 -12.18
C GLY A 297 15.11 -1.11 -12.92
N GLU A 298 16.25 -0.93 -12.26
CA GLU A 298 17.58 -1.16 -12.83
C GLU A 298 17.83 -2.62 -13.26
N ASN A 299 17.52 -3.60 -12.41
CA ASN A 299 17.74 -5.01 -12.71
C ASN A 299 16.94 -5.47 -13.94
N ALA A 300 15.69 -5.02 -14.07
CA ALA A 300 14.88 -5.27 -15.26
C ALA A 300 15.54 -4.67 -16.51
N ARG A 301 16.03 -3.42 -16.45
CA ARG A 301 16.68 -2.77 -17.60
C ARG A 301 17.91 -3.55 -18.06
N THR A 302 18.71 -4.05 -17.11
CA THR A 302 19.90 -4.87 -17.39
C THR A 302 19.50 -6.22 -18.00
N LEU A 303 18.54 -6.93 -17.40
CA LEU A 303 18.06 -8.22 -17.90
C LEU A 303 17.45 -8.09 -19.29
N LEU A 304 16.62 -7.06 -19.51
CA LEU A 304 15.96 -6.81 -20.79
C LEU A 304 16.92 -6.32 -21.89
N ALA A 305 18.08 -5.75 -21.55
CA ALA A 305 19.10 -5.42 -22.53
C ALA A 305 19.68 -6.67 -23.24
N SER A 306 19.57 -7.85 -22.62
CA SER A 306 20.07 -9.12 -23.15
C SER A 306 19.07 -9.89 -24.06
N GLY A 307 17.77 -9.55 -24.02
CA GLY A 307 16.88 -9.74 -25.18
C GLY A 307 15.72 -10.75 -25.12
N SER A 308 15.44 -11.45 -24.01
CA SER A 308 14.21 -12.25 -23.89
C SER A 308 13.81 -12.54 -22.43
N LEU A 309 12.52 -12.43 -22.11
CA LEU A 309 11.93 -12.96 -20.89
C LEU A 309 11.27 -14.30 -21.23
N THR A 310 11.67 -15.37 -20.54
CA THR A 310 10.97 -16.66 -20.60
C THR A 310 10.33 -16.91 -19.25
N VAL A 311 9.02 -17.13 -19.23
CA VAL A 311 8.29 -17.44 -18.01
C VAL A 311 8.05 -18.92 -17.96
N LEU A 312 8.32 -19.52 -16.81
CA LEU A 312 7.93 -20.89 -16.51
C LEU A 312 6.53 -20.85 -15.88
N ALA A 313 5.54 -21.44 -16.55
CA ALA A 313 4.15 -21.40 -16.10
C ALA A 313 3.53 -22.79 -16.14
N ASN A 314 2.81 -23.16 -15.08
CA ASN A 314 2.00 -24.37 -15.08
C ASN A 314 0.71 -24.11 -15.89
N PRO A 315 0.49 -24.81 -17.01
CA PRO A 315 -0.69 -24.59 -17.86
C PRO A 315 -1.97 -25.19 -17.25
N ASN A 316 -1.83 -26.08 -16.27
CA ASN A 316 -2.94 -26.75 -15.64
C ASN A 316 -3.49 -25.86 -14.53
N LYS A 317 -4.82 -25.73 -14.50
CA LYS A 317 -5.48 -25.06 -13.39
C LYS A 317 -5.17 -25.82 -12.11
N LEU A 318 -4.51 -25.15 -11.17
CA LEU A 318 -4.22 -25.71 -9.85
C LEU A 318 -5.53 -25.82 -9.05
N SER A 319 -5.66 -26.92 -8.29
CA SER A 319 -6.70 -27.04 -7.28
C SER A 319 -6.50 -26.00 -6.16
N PRO A 320 -7.55 -25.61 -5.41
CA PRO A 320 -7.42 -24.69 -4.28
C PRO A 320 -6.32 -25.11 -3.28
N GLU A 321 -6.22 -26.42 -3.00
CA GLU A 321 -5.21 -26.99 -2.14
C GLU A 321 -3.80 -26.80 -2.72
N GLN A 322 -3.63 -26.96 -4.03
CA GLN A 322 -2.35 -26.74 -4.71
C GLN A 322 -1.97 -25.26 -4.83
N THR A 323 -2.95 -24.35 -5.03
CA THR A 323 -2.68 -22.90 -5.14
C THR A 323 -2.10 -22.30 -3.86
N THR A 324 -2.34 -22.95 -2.72
CA THR A 324 -1.87 -22.51 -1.40
C THR A 324 -0.78 -23.41 -0.82
N SER A 325 -0.44 -24.52 -1.50
CA SER A 325 0.58 -25.47 -1.07
C SER A 325 1.96 -25.00 -1.49
N PHE A 326 2.72 -24.53 -0.50
CA PHE A 326 4.14 -24.20 -0.66
C PHE A 326 4.96 -25.38 -1.18
N SER A 327 4.70 -26.57 -0.68
CA SER A 327 5.39 -27.82 -1.05
C SER A 327 5.16 -28.15 -2.53
N TYR A 328 3.92 -28.01 -2.99
CA TYR A 328 3.56 -28.35 -4.37
C TYR A 328 4.15 -27.36 -5.37
N ILE A 329 4.02 -26.04 -5.15
CA ILE A 329 4.45 -25.01 -6.12
C ILE A 329 5.96 -25.06 -6.43
N ARG A 330 6.75 -25.68 -5.55
CA ARG A 330 8.21 -25.88 -5.71
C ARG A 330 8.62 -27.33 -5.94
N SER A 331 7.65 -28.25 -5.93
CA SER A 331 7.92 -29.66 -6.17
C SER A 331 8.44 -29.89 -7.58
N GLN A 332 9.19 -30.98 -7.73
CA GLN A 332 9.58 -31.46 -9.05
C GLN A 332 8.34 -31.70 -9.93
N ASP A 333 7.23 -32.15 -9.35
CA ASP A 333 5.96 -32.35 -10.06
C ASP A 333 5.44 -31.05 -10.68
N TRP A 334 5.52 -29.91 -9.98
CA TRP A 334 5.13 -28.62 -10.54
C TRP A 334 6.07 -28.19 -11.66
N LEU A 335 7.38 -28.38 -11.48
CA LEU A 335 8.40 -28.05 -12.49
C LEU A 335 8.25 -28.89 -13.75
N ASP A 336 7.95 -30.18 -13.59
CA ASP A 336 7.74 -31.13 -14.69
C ASP A 336 6.48 -30.80 -15.50
N ASP A 337 5.43 -30.31 -14.84
CA ASP A 337 4.20 -29.84 -15.49
C ASP A 337 4.35 -28.46 -16.14
N ALA A 338 5.29 -27.65 -15.66
CA ALA A 338 5.46 -26.29 -16.11
C ALA A 338 6.03 -26.22 -17.54
N ARG A 339 5.58 -25.22 -18.29
CA ARG A 339 5.98 -24.99 -19.68
C ARG A 339 6.65 -23.64 -19.80
N PHE A 340 7.71 -23.59 -20.61
CA PHE A 340 8.31 -22.34 -21.03
C PHE A 340 7.38 -21.61 -21.99
N LEU A 341 6.99 -20.39 -21.61
CA LEU A 341 6.27 -19.46 -22.47
C LEU A 341 7.25 -18.39 -22.96
N PRO A 342 7.79 -18.51 -24.20
CA PRO A 342 8.71 -17.51 -24.72
C PRO A 342 7.95 -16.24 -25.10
N ARG A 343 8.33 -15.11 -24.50
CA ARG A 343 7.90 -13.78 -24.97
C ARG A 343 8.93 -13.21 -25.92
N ARG A 344 8.49 -12.92 -27.15
CA ARG A 344 9.22 -12.01 -28.03
C ARG A 344 8.82 -10.58 -27.67
N PHE A 345 9.80 -9.76 -27.30
CA PHE A 345 9.56 -8.33 -27.18
C PHE A 345 9.11 -7.79 -28.55
N PRO A 346 8.05 -6.96 -28.61
CA PRO A 346 7.79 -6.20 -29.81
C PRO A 346 9.05 -5.37 -30.11
N ARG A 347 9.64 -5.58 -31.29
CA ARG A 347 10.70 -4.70 -31.79
C ARG A 347 10.17 -3.27 -31.68
N ARG A 348 10.87 -2.45 -30.90
CA ARG A 348 10.64 -1.02 -30.73
C ARG A 348 10.14 -0.42 -32.06
N PRO A 349 8.94 0.19 -32.14
CA PRO A 349 8.59 0.94 -33.34
C PRO A 349 9.69 2.01 -33.52
N ALA A 350 10.24 2.10 -34.72
CA ALA A 350 11.36 2.96 -35.08
C ALA A 350 11.02 4.47 -35.03
N SER A 351 10.05 4.88 -34.21
CA SER A 351 9.53 6.23 -34.08
C SER A 351 9.29 6.60 -32.62
N ALA A 352 10.32 6.49 -31.79
CA ALA A 352 10.46 7.34 -30.61
C ALA A 352 11.79 8.08 -30.80
N GLY A 353 11.68 9.31 -31.30
CA GLY A 353 12.83 10.15 -31.64
C GLY A 353 13.80 10.29 -30.47
N ARG A 354 15.09 10.39 -30.82
CA ARG A 354 16.12 10.91 -29.92
C ARG A 354 15.61 12.18 -29.26
N VAL A 355 15.41 12.15 -27.95
CA VAL A 355 15.49 13.37 -27.15
C VAL A 355 16.86 13.34 -26.49
N SER A 356 17.77 14.10 -27.08
CA SER A 356 19.00 14.54 -26.44
C SER A 356 18.61 15.32 -25.18
N SER A 357 18.98 14.80 -24.01
CA SER A 357 18.90 15.54 -22.75
C SER A 357 20.06 16.52 -22.66
N SER A 358 19.77 17.80 -22.85
CA SER A 358 20.57 18.91 -22.31
C SER A 358 19.71 19.61 -21.24
N PRO A 359 20.29 20.09 -20.12
CA PRO A 359 19.56 20.24 -18.88
C PRO A 359 18.66 21.48 -18.92
N ARG A 360 17.34 21.29 -18.83
CA ARG A 360 16.39 22.37 -18.55
C ARG A 360 15.45 22.01 -17.41
N LYS A 361 15.67 22.74 -16.31
CA LYS A 361 14.77 23.18 -15.23
C LYS A 361 13.66 22.22 -14.81
N ARG A 362 13.77 21.77 -13.55
CA ARG A 362 12.72 21.16 -12.71
C ARG A 362 11.34 21.74 -13.04
N SER A 363 10.53 20.96 -13.73
CA SER A 363 9.08 21.06 -13.65
C SER A 363 8.66 20.27 -12.41
N THR A 364 8.18 20.98 -11.40
CA THR A 364 7.47 20.40 -10.26
C THR A 364 6.26 19.59 -10.76
N PRO A 365 5.99 18.39 -10.22
CA PRO A 365 4.74 17.69 -10.48
C PRO A 365 3.56 18.57 -10.04
N TYR A 366 2.50 18.60 -10.85
CA TYR A 366 1.29 19.36 -10.57
C TYR A 366 0.49 18.62 -9.49
N TRP A 367 0.63 19.04 -8.24
CA TRP A 367 -0.17 18.59 -7.10
C TRP A 367 -1.43 19.47 -7.00
N PRO A 368 -2.62 18.92 -6.72
CA PRO A 368 -3.76 19.74 -6.34
C PRO A 368 -3.46 20.39 -4.98
N THR A 369 -3.03 21.65 -5.01
CA THR A 369 -2.92 22.52 -3.84
C THR A 369 -4.29 22.74 -3.22
N GLN A 370 -4.35 22.71 -1.89
CA GLN A 370 -5.53 23.04 -1.08
C GLN A 370 -6.25 24.32 -1.58
N PRO A 371 -7.57 24.42 -1.41
CA PRO A 371 -8.22 25.72 -1.35
C PRO A 371 -7.82 26.38 -0.02
N THR A 372 -7.01 27.43 -0.09
CA THR A 372 -6.70 28.31 1.04
C THR A 372 -7.98 29.00 1.53
N SER A 373 -8.35 28.80 2.79
CA SER A 373 -9.12 29.78 3.55
C SER A 373 -8.71 29.74 5.02
N PRO A 374 -8.43 30.89 5.66
CA PRO A 374 -7.75 30.95 6.94
C PRO A 374 -8.75 30.88 8.10
N ILE A 375 -8.48 30.03 9.08
CA ILE A 375 -9.02 30.24 10.43
C ILE A 375 -8.07 31.22 11.13
N ALA A 376 -8.61 32.39 11.44
CA ALA A 376 -7.94 33.44 12.17
C ALA A 376 -7.64 33.00 13.61
N SER A 377 -6.38 33.11 14.03
CA SER A 377 -6.03 33.29 15.44
C SER A 377 -4.97 34.39 15.55
N SER A 378 -5.45 35.57 15.93
CA SER A 378 -4.71 36.75 16.34
C SER A 378 -3.83 36.47 17.57
N PHE A 379 -2.53 36.78 17.52
CA PHE A 379 -1.74 37.48 18.54
C PHE A 379 -0.31 37.76 17.98
N PRO A 380 0.35 38.88 18.32
CA PRO A 380 1.56 39.34 17.62
C PRO A 380 2.84 38.74 18.22
N ALA A 381 3.72 38.23 17.37
CA ALA A 381 5.09 37.86 17.73
C ALA A 381 6.02 39.10 17.69
N PRO A 382 6.96 39.28 18.65
CA PRO A 382 8.01 40.29 18.57
C PRO A 382 9.14 39.87 17.59
N PRO A 383 9.95 40.82 17.08
CA PRO A 383 10.82 40.59 15.94
C PRO A 383 12.13 39.86 16.29
N ILE A 384 12.54 38.91 15.45
CA ILE A 384 13.87 38.27 15.44
C ILE A 384 14.78 39.04 14.46
N PRO A 385 16.01 39.43 14.84
CA PRO A 385 16.97 40.12 13.95
C PRO A 385 17.76 39.15 13.03
N PRO A 386 18.39 39.65 11.95
CA PRO A 386 18.81 38.83 10.81
C PRO A 386 20.20 38.18 10.93
N CYS A 387 20.36 37.14 10.11
CA CYS A 387 21.49 36.27 9.86
C CYS A 387 22.89 36.91 9.79
N ARG A 388 23.91 36.12 10.17
CA ARG A 388 25.29 36.26 9.67
C ARG A 388 25.82 34.95 9.10
N CYS A 389 26.19 35.02 7.82
CA CYS A 389 27.01 34.03 7.13
C CYS A 389 28.44 33.98 7.69
N ARG A 390 29.06 32.80 7.71
CA ARG A 390 30.52 32.70 7.63
C ARG A 390 30.94 31.49 6.80
N THR A 391 31.54 31.81 5.66
CA THR A 391 32.37 30.96 4.81
C THR A 391 33.70 30.65 5.52
N THR A 392 34.22 29.43 5.38
CA THR A 392 35.62 29.19 4.98
C THR A 392 35.91 27.73 4.62
N THR A 393 36.56 27.62 3.47
CA THR A 393 37.32 26.57 2.78
C THR A 393 38.21 25.59 3.58
N ARG A 394 38.13 24.31 3.18
CA ARG A 394 39.18 23.44 2.57
C ARG A 394 40.46 23.10 3.36
N SER A 395 40.63 21.80 3.66
CA SER A 395 41.85 21.01 3.38
C SER A 395 41.70 19.52 3.74
N ARG A 396 41.95 18.64 2.75
CA ARG A 396 42.51 17.28 2.91
C ARG A 396 43.98 17.42 3.36
N PRO A 397 44.63 16.44 4.03
CA PRO A 397 44.96 15.16 3.37
C PRO A 397 45.17 13.92 4.29
N ASP A 398 45.48 12.81 3.62
CA ASP A 398 46.27 11.64 4.03
C ASP A 398 45.67 10.51 4.90
N SER A 399 45.53 9.35 4.26
CA SER A 399 45.58 7.99 4.83
C SER A 399 46.98 7.69 5.38
N PRO A 400 47.18 6.73 6.31
CA PRO A 400 47.28 5.32 5.89
C PRO A 400 46.78 4.24 6.91
N ILE A 401 46.38 3.10 6.36
CA ILE A 401 46.74 1.70 6.70
C ILE A 401 46.96 1.35 8.18
N PHE A 402 46.21 0.38 8.73
CA PHE A 402 46.77 -0.78 9.45
C PHE A 402 45.78 -1.96 9.52
N SER A 403 46.30 -3.13 9.13
CA SER A 403 45.79 -4.48 9.38
C SER A 403 46.19 -4.98 10.76
N THR A 404 45.38 -5.86 11.38
CA THR A 404 45.77 -7.07 12.16
C THR A 404 44.47 -7.66 12.74
N THR A 405 44.02 -8.84 12.30
CA THR A 405 44.20 -10.15 12.97
C THR A 405 43.94 -10.16 14.47
N GLY A 406 42.88 -10.87 14.85
CA GLY A 406 42.59 -11.45 16.15
C GLY A 406 41.53 -12.52 15.93
#